data_AF-A0A2W6ZBM5-F1
#
_entry.id   AF-A0A2W6ZBM5-F1
#
_cell.length_a   1.000
_cell.length_b   1.000
_cell.length_c   1.000
_cell.angle_alpha   90.00
_cell.angle_beta   90.00
_cell.angle_gamma   90.00
#
_symmetry.space_group_name_H-M   'P 1'
#
loop_
_entity.id
_entity.type
_entity.pdbx_description
1 polymer ?
#
loop_
_entity_poly.entity_id
_entity_poly.type
_entity_poly.pdbx_seq_one_letter_code
_entity_poly.pdbx_strand_id
1 'polypeptide(L)'
;MSKTLSAKDVADIYKQRWEIEVFFRFIKQNLNFSHLLSRNINGVKVIMYMTLITSILLIVYKKINELKGYKIPKLKFAQELEVLIIKDIVRKMWR
;
A
#
# COMPACT_ATOMS: atom_id res chain seq x y z
N MET A 1 -16.36 36.58 -2.34
CA MET A 1 -16.02 36.40 -0.91
C MET A 1 -14.66 35.72 -0.83
N SER A 2 -13.60 36.44 -0.44
CA SER A 2 -12.32 35.79 -0.15
C SER A 2 -12.48 35.01 1.15
N LYS A 3 -12.24 33.70 1.10
CA LYS A 3 -12.29 32.86 2.29
C LYS A 3 -10.98 33.09 3.05
N THR A 4 -10.97 34.03 3.99
CA THR A 4 -9.85 34.20 4.92
C THR A 4 -9.84 32.98 5.84
N LEU A 5 -9.01 32.00 5.54
CA LEU A 5 -8.76 30.85 6.41
C LEU A 5 -8.19 31.36 7.74
N SER A 6 -8.71 30.87 8.86
CA SER A 6 -8.14 31.17 10.17
C SER A 6 -6.71 30.63 10.24
N ALA A 7 -5.84 31.24 11.05
CA ALA A 7 -4.49 30.73 11.27
C ALA A 7 -4.48 29.25 11.71
N LYS A 8 -5.52 28.82 12.45
CA LYS A 8 -5.73 27.40 12.81
C LYS A 8 -6.00 26.53 11.58
N ASP A 9 -6.90 26.95 10.70
CA ASP A 9 -7.23 26.21 9.47
C ASP A 9 -5.99 26.05 8.58
N VAL A 10 -5.17 27.10 8.46
CA VAL A 10 -3.91 27.06 7.71
C VAL A 10 -2.93 26.06 8.35
N ALA A 11 -2.81 26.06 9.67
CA ALA A 11 -1.95 25.12 10.39
C ALA A 11 -2.43 23.65 10.24
N ASP A 12 -3.74 23.41 10.31
CA ASP A 12 -4.33 22.07 10.16
C ASP A 12 -4.19 21.54 8.72
N ILE A 13 -4.35 22.41 7.71
CA ILE A 13 -4.07 22.05 6.31
C ILE A 13 -2.58 21.73 6.14
N TYR A 14 -1.69 22.51 6.74
CA TYR A 14 -0.26 22.28 6.64
C TYR A 14 0.16 20.97 7.33
N LYS A 15 -0.51 20.57 8.41
CA LYS A 15 -0.30 19.29 9.10
C LYS A 15 -0.64 18.10 8.20
N GLN A 16 -1.70 18.19 7.40
CA GLN A 16 -2.07 17.12 6.45
C GLN A 16 -0.99 16.87 5.39
N ARG A 17 -0.16 17.87 5.09
CA ARG A 17 0.99 17.71 4.17
C ARG A 17 2.02 16.70 4.67
N TRP A 18 2.11 16.47 5.98
CA TRP A 18 3.04 15.48 6.54
C TRP A 18 2.55 14.04 6.36
N GLU A 19 1.24 13.82 6.34
CA GLU A 19 0.65 12.49 6.18
C GLU A 19 1.04 11.86 4.83
N ILE A 20 1.12 12.67 3.76
CA ILE A 20 1.55 12.17 2.44
C ILE A 20 3.03 11.75 2.42
N GLU A 21 3.90 12.42 3.18
CA GLU A 21 5.31 12.06 3.29
C GLU A 21 5.47 10.74 4.06
N VAL A 22 4.68 10.55 5.13
CA VAL A 22 4.62 9.28 5.87
C VAL A 22 4.11 8.14 4.96
N PHE A 23 3.11 8.41 4.13
CA PHE A 23 2.60 7.45 3.13
C PHE A 23 3.67 7.06 2.11
N PHE A 24 4.37 8.04 1.51
CA PHE A 24 5.45 7.75 0.56
C PHE A 24 6.63 7.04 1.22
N ARG A 25 6.96 7.38 2.48
CA ARG A 25 7.96 6.64 3.26
C ARG A 25 7.53 5.19 3.46
N PHE A 26 6.27 4.95 3.82
CA PHE A 26 5.70 3.62 3.97
C PHE A 26 5.81 2.81 2.66
N ILE A 27 5.42 3.39 1.52
CA ILE A 27 5.52 2.71 0.20
C ILE A 27 6.96 2.30 -0.09
N LYS A 28 7.90 3.25 0.01
CA LYS A 28 9.32 2.98 -0.30
C LYS A 28 9.91 1.91 0.61
N GLN A 29 9.60 1.93 1.91
CA GLN A 29 10.15 0.99 2.88
C GLN A 29 9.51 -0.41 2.82
N ASN A 30 8.19 -0.49 2.62
CA ASN A 30 7.47 -1.76 2.77
C ASN A 30 7.16 -2.44 1.44
N LEU A 31 7.08 -1.70 0.34
CA LEU A 31 6.68 -2.24 -0.97
C LEU A 31 7.83 -2.31 -1.99
N ASN A 32 9.05 -1.98 -1.57
CA ASN A 32 10.27 -2.11 -2.39
C ASN A 32 10.17 -1.45 -3.78
N PHE A 33 9.45 -0.32 -3.86
CA PHE A 33 9.24 0.47 -5.10
C PHE A 33 10.53 1.08 -5.69
N SER A 34 11.70 0.80 -5.09
CA SER A 34 12.99 1.38 -5.44
C SER A 34 13.53 0.92 -6.80
N HIS A 35 13.10 -0.23 -7.31
CA HIS A 35 13.52 -0.74 -8.62
C HIS A 35 12.35 -0.75 -9.58
N LEU A 36 12.33 0.23 -10.49
CA LEU A 36 11.39 0.26 -11.60
C LEU A 36 11.65 -0.95 -12.51
N LEU A 37 10.70 -1.88 -12.57
CA LEU A 37 10.79 -3.08 -13.41
C LEU A 37 10.70 -2.77 -14.92
N SER A 38 10.35 -1.54 -15.30
CA SER A 38 10.23 -1.10 -16.69
C SER A 38 10.60 0.37 -16.84
N ARG A 39 11.26 0.70 -17.96
CA ARG A 39 11.61 2.09 -18.36
C ARG A 39 10.54 2.74 -19.23
N ASN A 40 9.48 2.02 -19.60
CA ASN A 40 8.36 2.56 -20.36
C ASN A 40 7.37 3.26 -19.42
N ILE A 41 6.84 4.42 -19.80
CA ILE A 41 5.84 5.17 -19.05
C ILE A 41 4.60 4.34 -18.68
N ASN A 42 4.17 3.42 -19.56
CA ASN A 42 3.06 2.53 -19.28
C ASN A 42 3.44 1.49 -18.22
N GLY A 43 4.66 0.96 -18.28
CA GLY A 43 5.17 0.06 -17.25
C GLY A 43 5.25 0.74 -15.88
N VAL A 44 5.74 1.99 -15.83
CA VAL A 44 5.77 2.79 -14.60
C VAL A 44 4.36 3.01 -14.04
N LYS A 45 3.38 3.36 -14.88
CA LYS A 45 1.98 3.53 -14.46
C LYS A 45 1.41 2.25 -13.87
N VAL A 46 1.60 1.11 -14.52
CA VAL A 46 1.10 -0.19 -14.03
C VAL A 46 1.74 -0.55 -12.69
N ILE A 47 3.06 -0.40 -12.54
CA ILE A 47 3.75 -0.67 -11.27
C ILE A 47 3.23 0.26 -10.16
N MET A 48 2.99 1.54 -10.48
CA MET A 48 2.42 2.49 -9.54
C MET A 48 1.02 2.06 -9.09
N TYR A 49 0.11 1.74 -10.01
CA TYR A 49 -1.24 1.28 -9.64
C TYR A 49 -1.20 -0.03 -8.84
N MET A 50 -0.38 -1.00 -9.25
CA MET A 50 -0.21 -2.27 -8.51
C MET A 50 0.32 -2.03 -7.09
N THR A 51 1.26 -1.09 -6.93
CA THR A 51 1.82 -0.73 -5.61
C THR A 51 0.76 -0.09 -4.71
N LEU A 52 -0.08 0.78 -5.26
CA LEU A 52 -1.19 1.42 -4.53
C LEU A 52 -2.28 0.40 -4.15
N ILE A 53 -2.61 -0.54 -5.03
CA ILE A 53 -3.56 -1.61 -4.70
C ILE A 53 -2.98 -2.48 -3.57
N THR A 54 -1.71 -2.86 -3.69
CA THR A 54 -1.03 -3.68 -2.67
C THR A 54 -0.94 -2.96 -1.32
N SER A 55 -0.71 -1.64 -1.30
CA SER A 55 -0.69 -0.86 -0.05
C SER A 55 -2.04 -0.88 0.66
N ILE A 56 -3.13 -0.69 -0.07
CA ILE A 56 -4.50 -0.73 0.47
C ILE A 56 -4.80 -2.11 1.03
N LEU A 57 -4.51 -3.18 0.28
CA LEU A 57 -4.71 -4.56 0.73
C LEU A 57 -3.94 -4.85 2.02
N LEU A 58 -2.69 -4.41 2.12
CA LEU A 58 -1.87 -4.62 3.32
C LEU A 58 -2.42 -3.85 4.53
N ILE A 59 -2.91 -2.63 4.33
CA ILE A 59 -3.54 -1.82 5.40
C ILE A 59 -4.83 -2.48 5.87
N VAL A 60 -5.67 -2.96 4.95
CA VAL A 60 -6.91 -3.67 5.26
C VAL A 60 -6.62 -4.97 6.00
N TYR A 61 -5.69 -5.78 5.51
CA TYR A 61 -5.28 -7.03 6.17
C TYR A 61 -4.76 -6.79 7.59
N LYS A 62 -3.89 -5.78 7.76
CA LYS A 62 -3.41 -5.36 9.07
C LYS A 62 -4.54 -4.97 10.01
N LYS A 63 -5.54 -4.23 9.52
CA LYS A 63 -6.69 -3.77 10.29
C LYS A 63 -7.60 -4.92 10.72
N ILE A 64 -7.90 -5.86 9.81
CA ILE A 64 -8.75 -7.02 10.08
C ILE A 64 -8.11 -7.97 11.09
N ASN A 65 -6.79 -8.16 11.00
CA ASN A 65 -6.04 -9.06 11.89
C ASN A 65 -5.50 -8.37 13.15
N GLU A 66 -5.87 -7.11 13.38
CA GLU A 66 -5.45 -6.29 14.52
C GLU A 66 -3.92 -6.27 14.76
N LEU A 67 -3.15 -6.34 13.67
CA LEU A 67 -1.70 -6.46 13.75
C LEU A 67 -1.00 -5.10 13.84
N LYS A 68 0.09 -5.05 14.61
CA LYS A 68 0.93 -3.85 14.74
C LYS A 68 2.11 -3.87 13.74
N GLY A 69 2.55 -2.69 13.33
CA GLY A 69 3.63 -2.53 12.36
C GLY A 69 3.26 -2.97 10.94
N TYR A 70 4.27 -3.25 10.12
CA TYR A 70 4.10 -3.66 8.71
C TYR A 70 4.92 -4.89 8.30
N LYS A 71 5.98 -5.24 9.05
CA LYS A 71 6.84 -6.41 8.76
C LYS A 71 6.09 -7.74 8.90
N ILE A 72 5.50 -7.99 10.07
CA ILE A 72 4.76 -9.23 10.35
C ILE A 72 3.49 -9.35 9.48
N PRO A 73 2.64 -8.31 9.36
CA PRO A 73 1.48 -8.36 8.47
C PRO A 73 1.84 -8.68 7.03
N LYS A 74 2.91 -8.08 6.50
CA LYS A 74 3.37 -8.32 5.12
C LYS A 74 3.78 -9.78 4.92
N LEU A 75 4.55 -10.33 5.86
CA LEU A 75 4.99 -11.72 5.78
C LEU A 75 3.81 -12.69 5.84
N LYS A 76 2.91 -12.52 6.82
CA LYS A 76 1.73 -13.37 6.96
C LYS A 76 0.80 -13.28 5.75
N PHE A 77 0.56 -12.06 5.26
CA PHE A 77 -0.23 -11.84 4.05
C PHE A 77 0.32 -12.61 2.85
N ALA A 78 1.64 -12.57 2.62
CA ALA A 78 2.27 -13.30 1.53
C ALA A 78 2.14 -14.82 1.70
N GLN A 79 2.40 -15.34 2.89
CA GLN A 79 2.29 -16.77 3.20
C GLN A 79 0.86 -17.30 3.02
N GLU A 80 -0.13 -16.58 3.53
CA GLU A 80 -1.54 -16.96 3.37
C GLU A 80 -1.97 -16.92 1.90
N LEU A 81 -1.52 -15.92 1.14
CA LEU A 81 -1.78 -15.83 -0.29
C LEU A 81 -1.18 -17.03 -1.05
N GLU A 82 0.06 -17.41 -0.76
CA GLU A 82 0.72 -18.58 -1.36
C GLU A 82 -0.06 -19.87 -1.07
N VAL A 83 -0.48 -20.09 0.17
CA VAL A 83 -1.28 -21.26 0.56
C VAL A 83 -2.60 -21.30 -0.20
N LEU A 84 -3.29 -20.16 -0.33
CA LEU A 84 -4.55 -20.06 -1.06
C LEU A 84 -4.37 -20.36 -2.56
N ILE A 85 -3.30 -19.84 -3.17
CA ILE A 85 -2.97 -20.10 -4.58
C ILE A 85 -2.68 -21.58 -4.80
N ILE A 86 -1.84 -22.19 -3.95
CA ILE A 86 -1.51 -23.62 -4.04
C ILE A 86 -2.78 -24.46 -3.93
N LYS A 87 -3.66 -24.14 -2.97
CA LYS A 87 -4.93 -24.83 -2.78
C LYS A 87 -5.83 -24.72 -4.02
N ASP A 88 -5.88 -23.56 -4.67
CA ASP A 88 -6.65 -23.36 -5.90
C ASP A 88 -6.06 -24.15 -7.09
N ILE A 89 -4.73 -24.16 -7.22
CA ILE A 89 -4.03 -24.93 -8.26
C ILE A 89 -4.31 -26.42 -8.10
N VAL A 90 -4.12 -26.97 -6.90
CA VAL A 90 -4.38 -28.39 -6.61
C VAL A 90 -5.84 -28.72 -6.89
N ARG A 91 -6.77 -27.87 -6.47
CA ARG A 91 -8.21 -28.05 -6.74
C ARG A 91 -8.52 -28.07 -8.24
N LYS A 92 -7.89 -27.21 -9.04
CA LYS A 92 -8.07 -27.16 -10.50
C LYS A 92 -7.45 -28.38 -11.19
N MET A 93 -6.34 -28.90 -10.69
CA MET A 93 -5.66 -30.07 -11.26
C MET A 93 -6.43 -31.37 -11.05
N TRP A 94 -7.22 -31.44 -9.98
CA TRP A 94 -8.07 -32.60 -9.64
C TRP A 94 -9.52 -32.49 -10.16
N ARG A 95 -9.83 -31.48 -10.99
CA ARG A 95 -11.09 -31.36 -11.74
C ARG A 95 -10.86 -31.75 -13.18
#